data_AF-A0A6V7JYK4-F1
#
_entry.id   AF-A0A6V7JYK4-F1
#
_cell.length_a   1.000
_cell.length_b   1.000
_cell.length_c   1.000
_cell.angle_alpha   90.00
_cell.angle_beta   90.00
_cell.angle_gamma   90.00
#
_symmetry.space_group_name_H-M   'P 1'
#
loop_
_entity.id
_entity.type
_entity.pdbx_description
1 polymer ?
#
loop_
_entity_poly.entity_id
_entity_poly.type
_entity_poly.pdbx_seq_one_letter_code
_entity_poly.pdbx_strand_id
1 'polypeptide(L)' 'HNVDCIYVGTAHSDDLAHIFWKPNKNQSLDPQSDIGIQRRRMVRLWTNFAKFG' A
#
# COMPACT_ATOMS: atom_id res chain seq x y z
N HIS A 1 -6.75 -15.21 28.85
CA HIS A 1 -5.66 -15.40 27.88
C HIS A 1 -6.27 -15.30 26.48
N ASN A 2 -6.42 -14.08 25.96
CA ASN A 2 -6.83 -13.86 24.57
C ASN A 2 -5.55 -13.77 23.75
N VAL A 3 -5.27 -14.82 22.99
CA VAL A 3 -4.25 -14.82 21.96
C VAL A 3 -4.85 -14.09 20.76
N ASP A 4 -4.50 -12.81 20.63
CA ASP A 4 -4.66 -12.09 19.36
C ASP A 4 -3.84 -12.84 18.32
N CYS A 5 -4.53 -13.60 17.46
CA CYS A 5 -3.93 -14.16 16.26
C CYS A 5 -3.65 -12.98 15.32
N ILE A 6 -2.47 -12.36 15.47
CA ILE A 6 -1.93 -11.47 14.45
C ILE A 6 -1.75 -12.36 13.22
N TYR A 7 -2.67 -12.29 12.26
CA TYR A 7 -2.46 -12.83 10.93
C TYR A 7 -1.29 -12.03 10.32
N VAL A 8 -0.07 -12.56 10.48
CA VAL A 8 1.15 -11.97 9.93
C VAL A 8 1.21 -12.29 8.43
N GLY A 9 0.42 -11.61 7.63
CA GLY A 9 0.36 -11.80 6.19
C GLY A 9 -0.33 -10.64 5.48
N THR A 10 -0.26 -10.62 4.15
CA THR A 10 -0.98 -9.63 3.34
C THR A 10 -2.47 -9.95 3.37
N ALA A 11 -3.27 -9.06 3.95
CA ALA A 11 -4.73 -9.13 3.85
C ALA A 11 -5.18 -8.68 2.45
N HIS A 12 -6.35 -9.16 2.01
CA HIS A 12 -6.91 -8.88 0.67
C HIS A 12 -6.94 -7.38 0.30
N SER A 13 -7.02 -6.49 1.28
CA SER A 13 -7.15 -5.04 1.08
C SER A 13 -5.87 -4.24 1.34
N ASP A 14 -4.73 -4.87 1.63
CA ASP A 14 -3.48 -4.18 1.96
C ASP A 14 -2.89 -3.44 0.75
N ASP A 15 -3.09 -3.97 -0.46
CA ASP A 15 -2.71 -3.33 -1.73
C ASP A 15 -3.31 -1.92 -1.90
N LEU A 16 -4.49 -1.68 -1.33
CA LEU A 16 -5.13 -0.36 -1.39
C LEU A 16 -4.29 0.71 -0.67
N ALA A 17 -3.54 0.35 0.37
CA ALA A 17 -2.67 1.26 1.10
C ALA A 17 -1.38 1.58 0.31
N HIS A 18 -1.00 0.70 -0.62
CA HIS A 18 0.08 0.94 -1.57
C HIS A 18 -0.38 1.80 -2.77
N ILE A 19 -1.67 1.92 -3.05
CA ILE A 19 -2.16 2.74 -4.18
C ILE A 19 -2.70 4.09 -3.68
N PHE A 20 -3.54 4.06 -2.65
CA PHE A 20 -4.27 5.20 -2.12
C PHE A 20 -3.77 5.57 -0.74
N TRP A 21 -3.65 6.87 -0.49
CA TRP A 21 -3.39 7.36 0.85
C TRP A 21 -4.62 7.11 1.73
N LYS A 22 -4.42 6.45 2.87
CA LYS A 22 -5.46 6.19 3.88
C LYS A 22 -5.22 7.13 5.08
N PRO A 23 -6.02 8.19 5.27
CA PRO A 23 -5.79 9.16 6.36
C PRO A 23 -5.91 8.53 7.77
N ASN A 24 -6.68 7.44 7.90
CA ASN A 24 -6.87 6.71 9.16
C ASN A 24 -5.78 5.67 9.43
N LYS A 25 -4.73 5.62 8.62
CA LYS A 25 -3.57 4.76 8.80
C LYS A 25 -2.34 5.65 8.92
N ASN A 26 -1.48 5.38 9.90
CA ASN A 26 -0.25 6.14 10.14
C ASN A 26 0.81 5.81 9.07
N GLN A 27 0.50 6.08 7.80
CA GLN A 27 1.39 5.83 6.68
C GLN A 27 2.37 6.98 6.53
N SER A 28 3.65 6.66 6.36
CA SER A 28 4.64 7.68 6.03
C SER A 28 4.25 8.42 4.75
N LEU A 29 4.39 9.75 4.80
CA LEU A 29 4.24 10.63 3.64
C LEU A 29 5.59 10.89 2.95
N ASP A 30 6.69 10.41 3.53
CA ASP A 30 8.02 10.53 2.95
C ASP A 30 8.11 9.70 1.65
N PRO A 31 8.39 10.34 0.49
CA PRO A 31 8.56 9.63 -0.77
C PRO A 31 9.71 8.61 -0.79
N GLN A 32 10.69 8.75 0.11
CA GLN A 32 11.83 7.84 0.23
C GLN A 32 11.61 6.69 1.21
N SER A 33 10.50 6.71 1.96
CA SER A 33 10.10 5.55 2.79
C SER A 33 9.76 4.35 1.92
N ASP A 34 9.86 3.13 2.48
CA ASP A 34 9.52 1.90 1.77
C ASP A 34 8.10 1.93 1.16
N ILE A 35 7.14 2.44 1.93
CA ILE A 35 5.75 2.62 1.47
C ILE A 35 5.62 3.69 0.38
N GLY A 36 6.40 4.77 0.46
CA GLY A 36 6.45 5.82 -0.57
C GLY A 36 7.00 5.31 -1.89
N ILE A 37 8.08 4.53 -1.84
CA ILE A 37 8.71 3.90 -3.01
C ILE A 37 7.75 2.89 -3.65
N GLN A 38 7.14 2.01 -2.85
CA GLN A 38 6.18 1.02 -3.33
C GLN A 38 4.95 1.70 -3.95
N ARG A 39 4.43 2.76 -3.32
CA ARG A 39 3.31 3.52 -3.87
C ARG A 39 3.62 4.11 -5.23
N ARG A 40 4.81 4.70 -5.40
CA ARG A 40 5.24 5.23 -6.69
C ARG A 40 5.32 4.14 -7.76
N ARG A 41 5.81 2.94 -7.42
CA ARG A 41 5.88 1.81 -8.37
C ARG A 41 4.49 1.33 -8.77
N MET A 42 3.58 1.16 -7.80
CA MET A 42 2.20 0.72 -8.05
C MET A 42 1.43 1.74 -8.90
N VAL A 43 1.47 3.02 -8.55
CA VAL A 43 0.81 4.08 -9.34
C VAL A 43 1.37 4.12 -10.77
N ARG A 44 2.68 3.95 -10.95
CA ARG A 44 3.29 3.89 -12.29
C ARG A 44 2.81 2.68 -13.09
N LEU A 45 2.73 1.50 -12.46
CA LEU A 45 2.22 0.29 -13.10
C LEU A 45 0.78 0.49 -13.58
N TRP A 46 -0.10 0.95 -12.69
CA TRP A 46 -1.52 1.21 -12.99
C TRP A 46 -1.72 2.31 -14.04
N THR A 47 -0.95 3.40 -13.97
CA THR A 47 -1.04 4.48 -14.96
C THR A 47 -0.51 4.05 -16.32
N ASN A 48 0.52 3.21 -16.39
CA ASN A 48 1.00 2.65 -17.65
C ASN A 48 -0.05 1.71 -18.27
N PHE A 49 -0.64 0.80 -17.48
CA PHE A 49 -1.74 -0.05 -17.94
C PHE A 49 -2.90 0.78 -18.47
N ALA A 50 -3.36 1.79 -17.73
CA ALA A 50 -4.47 2.65 -18.16
C ALA A 50 -4.16 3.49 -19.41
N LYS A 51 -2.88 3.84 -19.65
CA LYS A 51 -2.46 4.63 -20.82
C LYS A 51 -2.22 3.79 -22.06
N PHE A 52 -1.72 2.57 -21.90
CA PHE A 52 -1.17 1.79 -23.01
C PHE A 52 -1.91 0.46 -23.27
N GLY A 53 -2.63 -0.09 -22.28
CA GLY A 53 -3.31 -1.38 -22.38
C GLY A 53 -2.37 -2.55 -22.19
#